data_AF-A0A6G2UX69-F1
#
_entry.id   AF-A0A6G2UX69-F1
#
_cell.length_a   1.000
_cell.length_b   1.000
_cell.length_c   1.000
_cell.angle_alpha   90.00
_cell.angle_beta   90.00
_cell.angle_gamma   90.00
#
_symmetry.space_group_name_H-M   'P 1'
#
loop_
_entity.id
_entity.type
_entity.pdbx_description
1 polymer ?
#
loop_
_entity_poly.entity_id
_entity_poly.type
_entity_poly.pdbx_seq_one_letter_code
_entity_poly.pdbx_strand_id
1 'polypeptide(L)'
;MSMSTATETPDTTAPEPTAPKPRSRRRTVKRVTLGGALVTVLAAGGGYFWLDATSDPKVLGEAECTAVTPTRIATPSGTAAAGDLRAVCDTLRDLTDAWGRADATGYGEQFTADATYTTYVGTHYQGREDIADAHRALFGGFVKGTSLADSFLGIRFYGPDTAVVTSRGDTYKGDAPSAADLSKTQTYTLVREGDGHWRIAAFHNTQRQNVMERLSFLWDPATAPKAEK
;
A
#
# COMPACT_ATOMS: atom_id res chain seq x y z
N MET A 1 -6.17 -99.71 -22.69
CA MET A 1 -4.95 -100.21 -23.36
C MET A 1 -4.07 -98.99 -23.59
N SER A 2 -3.28 -98.64 -22.58
CA SER A 2 -1.89 -99.09 -22.35
C SER A 2 -0.96 -97.99 -22.85
N MET A 3 -0.54 -97.10 -21.94
CA MET A 3 0.71 -97.21 -21.17
C MET A 3 1.93 -96.87 -22.02
N SER A 4 2.63 -95.78 -21.67
CA SER A 4 4.05 -95.92 -21.35
C SER A 4 4.54 -94.81 -20.42
N THR A 5 4.90 -95.28 -19.23
CA THR A 5 5.74 -94.76 -18.15
C THR A 5 7.07 -94.17 -18.64
N ALA A 6 7.46 -92.97 -18.19
CA ALA A 6 8.32 -92.66 -17.03
C ALA A 6 9.80 -93.04 -17.21
N THR A 7 10.73 -92.11 -16.93
CA THR A 7 11.86 -92.27 -15.98
C THR A 7 12.65 -90.95 -15.84
N GLU A 8 12.86 -90.58 -14.59
CA GLU A 8 13.58 -89.44 -13.99
C GLU A 8 15.08 -89.79 -13.87
N THR A 9 16.08 -88.88 -13.86
CA THR A 9 16.70 -88.19 -12.68
C THR A 9 18.14 -87.75 -13.10
N PRO A 10 18.94 -87.06 -12.26
CA PRO A 10 19.10 -85.61 -12.12
C PRO A 10 20.44 -85.07 -12.69
N ASP A 11 20.59 -83.75 -12.80
CA ASP A 11 21.92 -83.15 -12.62
C ASP A 11 21.85 -81.86 -11.79
N THR A 12 22.83 -81.78 -10.89
CA THR A 12 22.99 -80.79 -9.84
C THR A 12 23.63 -79.55 -10.45
N THR A 13 23.05 -78.36 -10.26
CA THR A 13 23.79 -77.12 -10.46
C THR A 13 23.47 -76.14 -9.35
N ALA A 14 24.54 -75.64 -8.74
CA ALA A 14 24.62 -74.80 -7.55
C ALA A 14 23.83 -73.47 -7.66
N PRO A 15 23.44 -72.84 -6.53
CA PRO A 15 22.61 -71.64 -6.53
C PRO A 15 23.35 -70.43 -7.09
N GLU A 16 22.73 -69.78 -8.07
CA GLU A 16 23.13 -68.51 -8.66
C GLU A 16 23.04 -67.38 -7.60
N PRO A 17 24.03 -66.46 -7.52
CA PRO A 17 24.04 -65.41 -6.52
C PRO A 17 22.89 -64.42 -6.76
N THR A 18 21.95 -64.36 -5.81
CA THR A 18 20.87 -63.38 -5.80
C THR A 18 21.42 -61.95 -5.84
N ALA A 19 21.11 -61.22 -6.91
CA ALA A 19 21.39 -59.81 -7.04
C ALA A 19 20.77 -59.02 -5.86
N PRO A 20 21.49 -58.05 -5.26
CA PRO A 20 20.95 -57.28 -4.15
C PRO A 20 19.74 -56.45 -4.60
N LYS A 21 18.61 -56.61 -3.90
CA LYS A 21 17.41 -55.76 -4.08
C LYS A 21 17.80 -54.27 -4.01
N PRO A 22 17.38 -53.43 -4.95
CA PRO A 22 17.72 -52.01 -4.92
C PRO A 22 17.13 -51.36 -3.65
N ARG A 23 18.00 -50.97 -2.71
CA ARG A 23 17.62 -50.18 -1.54
C ARG A 23 17.00 -48.86 -2.00
N SER A 24 15.98 -48.42 -1.30
CA SER A 24 15.00 -47.40 -1.69
C SER A 24 15.58 -46.00 -2.00
N ARG A 25 16.11 -45.80 -3.21
CA ARG A 25 16.52 -44.48 -3.73
C ARG A 25 15.35 -43.48 -3.78
N ARG A 26 14.12 -43.98 -3.90
CA ARG A 26 12.88 -43.19 -4.02
C ARG A 26 12.47 -42.43 -2.76
N ARG A 27 12.86 -42.88 -1.54
CA ARG A 27 12.53 -42.19 -0.27
C ARG A 27 13.48 -41.04 0.04
N THR A 28 14.76 -41.17 -0.30
CA THR A 28 15.78 -40.14 -0.05
C THR A 28 15.60 -38.94 -0.98
N VAL A 29 15.28 -39.17 -2.27
CA VAL A 29 15.03 -38.09 -3.23
C VAL A 29 13.83 -37.22 -2.83
N LYS A 30 12.74 -37.82 -2.28
CA LYS A 30 11.57 -37.07 -1.80
C LYS A 30 11.85 -36.21 -0.56
N ARG A 31 12.81 -36.58 0.31
CA ARG A 31 13.15 -35.78 1.50
C ARG A 31 14.08 -34.62 1.19
N VAL A 32 14.98 -34.78 0.21
CA VAL A 32 15.88 -33.70 -0.24
C VAL A 32 15.12 -32.62 -1.01
N THR A 33 14.14 -32.98 -1.83
CA THR A 33 13.31 -31.98 -2.53
C THR A 33 12.37 -31.23 -1.59
N LEU A 34 11.76 -31.90 -0.60
CA LEU A 34 10.92 -31.21 0.39
C LEU A 34 11.73 -30.30 1.32
N GLY A 35 12.92 -30.76 1.75
CA GLY A 35 13.84 -29.97 2.57
C GLY A 35 14.42 -28.76 1.82
N GLY A 36 14.78 -28.94 0.54
CA GLY A 36 15.23 -27.85 -0.33
C GLY A 36 14.13 -26.81 -0.55
N ALA A 37 12.91 -27.24 -0.88
CA ALA A 37 11.77 -26.33 -1.05
C ALA A 37 11.45 -25.57 0.24
N LEU A 38 11.48 -26.22 1.41
CA LEU A 38 11.25 -25.57 2.70
C LEU A 38 12.34 -24.53 3.02
N VAL A 39 13.61 -24.84 2.78
CA VAL A 39 14.72 -23.88 2.98
C VAL A 39 14.59 -22.69 2.03
N THR A 40 14.24 -22.90 0.76
CA THR A 40 14.02 -21.79 -0.19
C THR A 40 12.83 -20.92 0.22
N VAL A 41 11.72 -21.51 0.68
CA VAL A 41 10.56 -20.76 1.19
C VAL A 41 10.91 -19.98 2.47
N LEU A 42 11.66 -20.58 3.40
CA LEU A 42 12.11 -19.89 4.61
C LEU A 42 13.11 -18.77 4.30
N ALA A 43 14.03 -18.97 3.36
CA ALA A 43 14.97 -17.95 2.93
C ALA A 43 14.27 -16.80 2.17
N ALA A 44 13.31 -17.12 1.30
CA ALA A 44 12.49 -16.12 0.60
C ALA A 44 11.60 -15.33 1.57
N GLY A 45 10.98 -16.02 2.54
CA GLY A 45 10.22 -15.37 3.61
C GLY A 45 11.10 -14.48 4.49
N GLY A 46 12.26 -14.97 4.93
CA GLY A 46 13.22 -14.20 5.72
C GLY A 46 13.74 -12.96 4.97
N GLY A 47 14.02 -13.09 3.66
CA GLY A 47 14.41 -11.97 2.81
C GLY A 47 13.30 -10.93 2.65
N TYR A 48 12.05 -11.36 2.45
CA TYR A 48 10.90 -10.46 2.38
C TYR A 48 10.72 -9.68 3.69
N PHE A 49 10.70 -10.37 4.84
CA PHE A 49 10.53 -9.71 6.13
C PHE A 49 11.67 -8.75 6.46
N TRP A 50 12.91 -9.09 6.08
CA TRP A 50 14.04 -8.17 6.22
C TRP A 50 13.90 -6.94 5.32
N LEU A 51 13.47 -7.12 4.07
CA LEU A 51 13.21 -5.99 3.17
C LEU A 51 12.13 -5.09 3.74
N ASP A 52 10.99 -5.65 4.13
CA ASP A 52 9.87 -4.89 4.69
C ASP A 52 10.26 -4.14 5.97
N ALA A 53 10.89 -4.82 6.94
CA ALA A 53 11.33 -4.24 8.20
C ALA A 53 12.46 -3.19 8.06
N THR A 54 13.12 -3.11 6.90
CA THR A 54 14.14 -2.08 6.61
C THR A 54 13.66 -1.05 5.60
N SER A 55 12.36 -1.06 5.30
CA SER A 55 11.72 -0.13 4.38
C SER A 55 11.04 1.02 5.09
N ASP A 56 11.15 1.19 6.41
CA ASP A 56 10.42 2.28 7.06
C ASP A 56 10.91 3.65 6.56
N PRO A 57 9.98 4.56 6.23
CA PRO A 57 10.36 5.89 5.79
C PRO A 57 10.81 6.75 6.97
N LYS A 58 11.81 7.62 6.74
CA LYS A 58 12.35 8.53 7.75
C LYS A 58 11.52 9.81 7.89
N VAL A 59 10.98 10.35 6.79
CA VAL A 59 10.20 11.60 6.82
C VAL A 59 8.75 11.27 7.13
N LEU A 60 8.33 11.36 8.39
CA LEU A 60 6.96 10.98 8.80
C LEU A 60 5.92 12.09 8.59
N GLY A 61 6.33 13.35 8.62
CA GLY A 61 5.43 14.51 8.59
C GLY A 61 4.95 14.94 9.99
N GLU A 62 4.10 15.96 10.02
CA GLU A 62 3.47 16.49 11.23
C GLU A 62 2.06 15.96 11.39
N ALA A 63 1.67 15.51 12.58
CA ALA A 63 0.29 15.05 12.83
C ALA A 63 -0.74 16.18 12.67
N GLU A 64 -0.40 17.38 13.11
CA GLU A 64 -1.26 18.56 13.03
C GLU A 64 -0.95 19.35 11.75
N CYS A 65 -1.96 19.53 10.89
CA CYS A 65 -1.81 20.30 9.64
C CYS A 65 -1.23 21.70 9.87
N THR A 66 -1.66 22.38 10.94
CA THR A 66 -1.20 23.73 11.26
C THR A 66 0.22 23.81 11.82
N ALA A 67 0.82 22.67 12.20
CA ALA A 67 2.23 22.62 12.64
C ALA A 67 3.20 22.68 11.45
N VAL A 68 2.74 22.38 10.23
CA VAL A 68 3.57 22.48 9.03
C VAL A 68 3.94 23.94 8.76
N THR A 69 5.22 24.20 8.53
CA THR A 69 5.67 25.51 8.01
C THR A 69 5.41 25.57 6.50
N PRO A 70 4.45 26.38 6.01
CA PRO A 70 4.11 26.38 4.60
C PRO A 70 5.15 27.15 3.77
N THR A 71 5.46 26.62 2.61
CA THR A 71 6.19 27.37 1.58
C THR A 71 5.21 28.30 0.87
N ARG A 72 5.56 29.57 0.73
CA ARG A 72 4.73 30.56 0.01
C ARG A 72 5.47 31.08 -1.20
N ILE A 73 4.88 30.91 -2.37
CA ILE A 73 5.43 31.36 -3.64
C ILE A 73 4.60 32.57 -4.09
N ALA A 74 5.27 33.71 -4.25
CA ALA A 74 4.64 34.93 -4.74
C ALA A 74 4.34 34.81 -6.24
N THR A 75 3.21 35.38 -6.63
CA THR A 75 2.76 35.48 -8.03
C THR A 75 2.40 36.94 -8.33
N PRO A 76 2.25 37.35 -9.61
CA PRO A 76 1.75 38.69 -9.93
C PRO A 76 0.39 39.03 -9.29
N SER A 77 -0.43 38.01 -9.03
CA SER A 77 -1.73 38.13 -8.35
C SER A 77 -1.63 38.23 -6.82
N GLY A 78 -0.43 38.08 -6.25
CA GLY A 78 -0.17 38.18 -4.81
C GLY A 78 0.46 36.92 -4.20
N THR A 79 0.40 36.84 -2.88
CA THR A 79 0.88 35.71 -2.06
C THR A 79 -0.22 35.26 -1.11
N ALA A 80 -0.18 34.00 -0.67
CA ALA A 80 -1.03 33.53 0.42
C ALA A 80 -0.87 34.38 1.70
N ALA A 81 -1.99 34.68 2.33
CA ALA A 81 -2.09 35.39 3.60
C ALA A 81 -1.79 34.47 4.79
N ALA A 82 -1.61 35.07 5.98
CA ALA A 82 -1.34 34.31 7.20
C ALA A 82 -2.48 33.34 7.58
N GLY A 83 -3.72 33.71 7.30
CA GLY A 83 -4.92 32.90 7.60
C GLY A 83 -5.12 31.69 6.69
N ASP A 84 -4.47 31.66 5.52
CA ASP A 84 -4.75 30.66 4.49
C ASP A 84 -4.31 29.26 4.90
N LEU A 85 -3.24 29.15 5.69
CA LEU A 85 -2.82 27.88 6.28
C LEU A 85 -3.96 27.28 7.11
N ARG A 86 -4.58 28.08 7.97
CA ARG A 86 -5.67 27.63 8.82
C ARG A 86 -6.88 27.22 7.97
N ALA A 87 -7.25 28.03 6.99
CA ALA A 87 -8.39 27.72 6.12
C ALA A 87 -8.20 26.42 5.31
N VAL A 88 -7.00 26.19 4.75
CA VAL A 88 -6.66 24.92 4.09
C VAL A 88 -6.73 23.74 5.07
N CYS A 89 -6.17 23.90 6.27
CA CYS A 89 -6.21 22.86 7.28
C CYS A 89 -7.63 22.58 7.80
N ASP A 90 -8.50 23.59 7.85
CA ASP A 90 -9.90 23.42 8.22
C ASP A 90 -10.67 22.64 7.14
N THR A 91 -10.44 22.90 5.85
CA THR A 91 -11.01 22.06 4.76
C THR A 91 -10.62 20.59 4.90
N LEU A 92 -9.36 20.30 5.23
CA LEU A 92 -8.89 18.92 5.42
C LEU A 92 -9.45 18.29 6.70
N ARG A 93 -9.64 19.07 7.77
CA ARG A 93 -10.31 18.60 9.00
C ARG A 93 -11.79 18.28 8.73
N ASP A 94 -12.50 19.15 8.02
CA ASP A 94 -13.90 18.95 7.70
C ASP A 94 -14.09 17.69 6.83
N LEU A 95 -13.13 17.41 5.94
CA LEU A 95 -13.08 16.18 5.14
C LEU A 95 -12.94 14.92 6.03
N THR A 96 -11.98 14.92 6.96
CA THR A 96 -11.73 13.76 7.84
C THR A 96 -12.88 13.56 8.84
N ASP A 97 -13.45 14.64 9.35
CA ASP A 97 -14.61 14.61 10.23
C ASP A 97 -15.86 14.09 9.50
N ALA A 98 -16.09 14.50 8.25
CA ALA A 98 -17.18 13.98 7.43
C ALA A 98 -17.03 12.47 7.19
N TRP A 99 -15.81 11.99 6.92
CA TRP A 99 -15.53 10.56 6.82
C TRP A 99 -15.88 9.84 8.13
N GLY A 100 -15.41 10.34 9.28
CA GLY A 100 -15.66 9.74 10.59
C GLY A 100 -17.15 9.65 10.94
N ARG A 101 -17.97 10.59 10.43
CA ARG A 101 -19.43 10.59 10.58
C ARG A 101 -20.17 9.79 9.50
N ALA A 102 -19.48 9.17 8.54
CA ALA A 102 -20.08 8.56 7.36
C ALA A 102 -20.97 9.52 6.55
N ASP A 103 -20.60 10.81 6.53
CA ASP A 103 -21.33 11.90 5.91
C ASP A 103 -20.82 12.16 4.48
N ALA A 104 -21.40 11.46 3.52
CA ALA A 104 -21.02 11.57 2.11
C ALA A 104 -21.28 12.95 1.51
N THR A 105 -22.34 13.64 1.97
CA THR A 105 -22.65 14.99 1.49
C THR A 105 -21.62 15.98 2.01
N GLY A 106 -21.34 15.99 3.31
CA GLY A 106 -20.31 16.84 3.91
C GLY A 106 -18.91 16.53 3.38
N TYR A 107 -18.62 15.27 3.03
CA TYR A 107 -17.37 14.88 2.40
C TYR A 107 -17.25 15.47 0.98
N GLY A 108 -18.31 15.37 0.17
CA GLY A 108 -18.37 15.98 -1.15
C GLY A 108 -18.25 17.51 -1.12
N GLU A 109 -18.86 18.18 -0.14
CA GLU A 109 -18.81 19.64 0.00
C GLU A 109 -17.38 20.23 0.09
N GLN A 110 -16.41 19.42 0.51
CA GLN A 110 -14.99 19.81 0.56
C GLN A 110 -14.30 19.82 -0.80
N PHE A 111 -14.93 19.32 -1.86
CA PHE A 111 -14.39 19.28 -3.22
C PHE A 111 -14.98 20.37 -4.10
N THR A 112 -14.24 20.87 -5.10
CA THR A 112 -14.82 21.73 -6.15
C THR A 112 -15.85 20.97 -6.97
N ALA A 113 -16.75 21.69 -7.65
CA ALA A 113 -17.81 21.04 -8.45
C ALA A 113 -17.23 20.10 -9.54
N ASP A 114 -16.06 20.43 -10.06
CA ASP A 114 -15.33 19.73 -11.13
C ASP A 114 -14.17 18.85 -10.63
N ALA A 115 -14.06 18.64 -9.31
CA ALA A 115 -12.91 18.01 -8.70
C ALA A 115 -12.58 16.62 -9.26
N THR A 116 -11.30 16.23 -9.20
CA THR A 116 -10.87 14.87 -9.55
C THR A 116 -10.45 14.09 -8.30
N TYR A 117 -10.80 12.82 -8.25
CA TYR A 117 -10.42 11.94 -7.14
C TYR A 117 -9.87 10.63 -7.69
N THR A 118 -8.61 10.32 -7.37
CA THR A 118 -7.98 9.05 -7.70
C THR A 118 -7.67 8.27 -6.43
N THR A 119 -8.29 7.11 -6.30
CA THR A 119 -8.05 6.17 -5.20
C THR A 119 -6.70 5.47 -5.32
N TYR A 120 -6.25 4.83 -4.24
CA TYR A 120 -4.98 4.12 -4.19
C TYR A 120 -4.89 2.90 -5.12
N VAL A 121 -6.03 2.44 -5.65
CA VAL A 121 -6.11 1.36 -6.66
C VAL A 121 -6.28 1.90 -8.09
N GLY A 122 -6.25 3.22 -8.27
CA GLY A 122 -6.33 3.87 -9.58
C GLY A 122 -7.74 4.15 -10.09
N THR A 123 -8.79 3.88 -9.32
CA THR A 123 -10.16 4.31 -9.68
C THR A 123 -10.25 5.82 -9.66
N HIS A 124 -10.79 6.39 -10.74
CA HIS A 124 -10.95 7.83 -10.96
C HIS A 124 -12.42 8.24 -10.89
N TYR A 125 -12.72 9.29 -10.14
CA TYR A 125 -14.02 9.95 -10.06
C TYR A 125 -13.90 11.40 -10.52
N GLN A 126 -14.97 11.91 -11.12
CA GLN A 126 -15.02 13.26 -11.70
C GLN A 126 -16.24 14.02 -11.19
N GLY A 127 -15.97 15.12 -10.50
CA GLY A 127 -16.94 16.04 -9.96
C GLY A 127 -17.40 15.69 -8.54
N ARG A 128 -17.85 16.72 -7.83
CA ARG A 128 -18.31 16.62 -6.44
C ARG A 128 -19.38 15.55 -6.22
N GLU A 129 -20.35 15.50 -7.14
CA GLU A 129 -21.50 14.60 -7.07
C GLU A 129 -21.05 13.13 -7.15
N ASP A 130 -20.23 12.78 -8.13
CA ASP A 130 -19.68 11.43 -8.32
C ASP A 130 -18.86 10.98 -7.09
N ILE A 131 -18.02 11.89 -6.56
CA ILE A 131 -17.26 11.64 -5.33
C ILE A 131 -18.20 11.35 -4.16
N ALA A 132 -19.23 12.18 -3.93
CA ALA A 132 -20.19 11.99 -2.84
C ALA A 132 -20.98 10.70 -2.99
N ASP A 133 -21.45 10.38 -4.19
CA ASP A 133 -22.22 9.16 -4.47
C ASP A 133 -21.41 7.90 -4.24
N ALA A 134 -20.16 7.87 -4.71
CA ALA A 134 -19.24 6.78 -4.42
C ALA A 134 -19.06 6.63 -2.91
N HIS A 135 -18.70 7.70 -2.19
CA HIS A 135 -18.44 7.64 -0.74
C HIS A 135 -19.67 7.24 0.07
N ARG A 136 -20.88 7.59 -0.37
CA ARG A 136 -22.13 7.10 0.26
C ARG A 136 -22.23 5.59 0.21
N ALA A 137 -21.91 4.98 -0.93
CA ALA A 137 -21.84 3.52 -1.05
C ALA A 137 -20.70 2.94 -0.21
N LEU A 138 -19.53 3.58 -0.19
CA LEU A 138 -18.36 3.11 0.59
C LEU A 138 -18.63 3.09 2.10
N PHE A 139 -19.27 4.14 2.62
CA PHE A 139 -19.62 4.26 4.04
C PHE A 139 -20.68 3.25 4.48
N GLY A 140 -21.52 2.77 3.56
CA GLY A 140 -22.41 1.63 3.78
C GLY A 140 -21.70 0.26 3.73
N GLY A 141 -20.50 0.21 3.15
CA GLY A 141 -19.78 -1.01 2.81
C GLY A 141 -18.42 -1.14 3.51
N PHE A 142 -17.35 -1.22 2.72
CA PHE A 142 -16.04 -1.69 3.18
C PHE A 142 -15.34 -0.77 4.20
N VAL A 143 -15.58 0.54 4.12
CA VAL A 143 -15.03 1.54 5.08
C VAL A 143 -16.03 1.92 6.16
N LYS A 144 -17.12 1.18 6.31
CA LYS A 144 -18.10 1.44 7.37
C LYS A 144 -17.42 1.47 8.74
N GLY A 145 -17.58 2.60 9.44
CA GLY A 145 -17.04 2.83 10.78
C GLY A 145 -15.52 2.93 10.84
N THR A 146 -14.85 3.28 9.73
CA THR A 146 -13.45 3.71 9.77
C THR A 146 -13.35 5.21 9.98
N SER A 147 -12.21 5.66 10.48
CA SER A 147 -11.78 7.05 10.48
C SER A 147 -10.58 7.23 9.56
N LEU A 148 -10.26 8.48 9.18
CA LEU A 148 -9.04 8.83 8.48
C LEU A 148 -7.97 9.30 9.45
N ALA A 149 -6.73 8.88 9.23
CA ALA A 149 -5.53 9.43 9.85
C ALA A 149 -4.68 10.07 8.76
N ASP A 150 -4.13 11.25 9.05
CA ASP A 150 -3.21 11.97 8.17
C ASP A 150 -1.95 12.38 8.95
N SER A 151 -0.82 12.48 8.24
CA SER A 151 0.42 13.09 8.69
C SER A 151 1.00 13.94 7.57
N PHE A 152 1.11 15.24 7.79
CA PHE A 152 1.36 16.24 6.75
C PHE A 152 2.86 16.40 6.46
N LEU A 153 3.26 16.08 5.23
CA LEU A 153 4.65 16.16 4.76
C LEU A 153 5.03 17.57 4.30
N GLY A 154 4.04 18.37 3.85
CA GLY A 154 4.31 19.72 3.37
C GLY A 154 3.09 20.42 2.79
N ILE A 155 3.11 21.74 2.87
CA ILE A 155 2.08 22.64 2.32
C ILE A 155 2.79 23.71 1.49
N ARG A 156 2.38 23.87 0.24
CA ARG A 156 2.93 24.86 -0.69
C ARG A 156 1.82 25.71 -1.27
N PHE A 157 1.91 27.03 -1.08
CA PHE A 157 1.01 27.99 -1.72
C PHE A 157 1.62 28.53 -3.02
N TYR A 158 0.84 28.52 -4.09
CA TYR A 158 1.18 29.03 -5.41
C TYR A 158 0.32 30.26 -5.70
N GLY A 159 0.63 31.38 -5.04
CA GLY A 159 -0.22 32.58 -5.02
C GLY A 159 -1.27 32.56 -3.89
N PRO A 160 -2.27 33.46 -3.94
CA PRO A 160 -3.27 33.62 -2.87
C PRO A 160 -4.39 32.56 -2.87
N ASP A 161 -4.58 31.85 -3.99
CA ASP A 161 -5.79 31.05 -4.25
C ASP A 161 -5.50 29.60 -4.63
N THR A 162 -4.25 29.13 -4.51
CA THR A 162 -3.89 27.73 -4.83
C THR A 162 -2.89 27.19 -3.82
N ALA A 163 -3.16 25.99 -3.33
CA ALA A 163 -2.30 25.25 -2.42
C ALA A 163 -2.14 23.79 -2.85
N VAL A 164 -0.97 23.22 -2.61
CA VAL A 164 -0.72 21.79 -2.71
C VAL A 164 -0.29 21.28 -1.35
N VAL A 165 -1.03 20.30 -0.84
CA VAL A 165 -0.73 19.59 0.40
C VAL A 165 -0.32 18.18 0.07
N THR A 166 0.81 17.75 0.62
CA THR A 166 1.26 16.36 0.55
C THR A 166 1.24 15.78 1.96
N SER A 167 0.65 14.61 2.13
CA SER A 167 0.57 13.91 3.41
C SER A 167 0.82 12.42 3.23
N ARG A 168 0.97 11.73 4.35
CA ARG A 168 0.64 10.32 4.47
C ARG A 168 -0.72 10.16 5.09
N GLY A 169 -1.38 9.04 4.83
CA GLY A 169 -2.64 8.76 5.46
C GLY A 169 -3.13 7.33 5.28
N ASP A 170 -4.10 6.97 6.10
CA ASP A 170 -4.73 5.67 6.06
C ASP A 170 -6.10 5.69 6.73
N THR A 171 -6.88 4.63 6.47
CA THR A 171 -8.12 4.38 7.20
C THR A 171 -7.86 3.47 8.37
N TYR A 172 -8.47 3.71 9.53
CA TYR A 172 -8.32 2.86 10.71
C TYR A 172 -9.65 2.60 11.42
N LYS A 173 -9.66 1.59 12.30
CA LYS A 173 -10.72 1.30 13.28
C LYS A 173 -10.10 1.09 14.65
N GLY A 174 -10.72 1.63 15.69
CA GLY A 174 -10.18 1.57 17.05
C GLY A 174 -9.11 2.62 17.26
N ASP A 175 -7.92 2.20 17.70
CA ASP A 175 -6.83 3.11 18.00
C ASP A 175 -6.23 3.73 16.73
N ALA A 176 -5.89 5.01 16.80
CA ALA A 176 -5.29 5.72 15.69
C ALA A 176 -3.87 5.18 15.40
N PRO A 177 -3.51 4.93 14.13
CA PRO A 177 -2.18 4.49 13.75
C PRO A 177 -1.14 5.58 14.03
N SER A 178 0.11 5.18 14.26
CA SER A 178 1.21 6.14 14.31
C SER A 178 1.54 6.65 12.90
N ALA A 179 2.26 7.78 12.81
CA ALA A 179 2.69 8.32 11.51
C ALA A 179 3.60 7.37 10.71
N ALA A 180 4.28 6.42 11.39
CA ALA A 180 5.11 5.41 10.75
C ALA A 180 4.27 4.29 10.10
N ASP A 181 3.05 4.04 10.60
CA ASP A 181 2.16 2.99 10.09
C ASP A 181 1.34 3.44 8.88
N LEU A 182 1.34 4.73 8.55
CA LEU A 182 0.59 5.30 7.43
C LEU A 182 1.22 4.88 6.09
N SER A 183 0.54 3.98 5.39
CA SER A 183 1.06 3.28 4.21
C SER A 183 0.78 3.98 2.89
N LYS A 184 -0.09 5.00 2.86
CA LYS A 184 -0.42 5.74 1.63
C LYS A 184 0.21 7.13 1.67
N THR A 185 0.67 7.58 0.51
CA THR A 185 1.03 8.98 0.26
C THR A 185 -0.12 9.64 -0.50
N GLN A 186 -0.53 10.82 -0.06
CA GLN A 186 -1.64 11.60 -0.62
C GLN A 186 -1.15 12.95 -1.15
N THR A 187 -1.82 13.44 -2.18
CA THR A 187 -1.69 14.82 -2.67
C THR A 187 -3.08 15.42 -2.77
N TYR A 188 -3.25 16.58 -2.14
CA TYR A 188 -4.41 17.43 -2.26
C TYR A 188 -4.01 18.70 -3.00
N THR A 189 -4.70 19.00 -4.10
CA THR A 189 -4.67 20.33 -4.74
C THR A 189 -5.90 21.07 -4.26
N LEU A 190 -5.70 22.17 -3.55
CA LEU A 190 -6.78 23.03 -3.09
C LEU A 190 -6.77 24.36 -3.84
N VAL A 191 -7.96 24.86 -4.09
CA VAL A 191 -8.19 26.18 -4.68
C VAL A 191 -9.15 26.97 -3.82
N ARG A 192 -9.01 28.30 -3.83
CA ARG A 192 -10.03 29.19 -3.29
C ARG A 192 -11.07 29.45 -4.38
N GLU A 193 -12.33 29.14 -4.13
CA GLU A 193 -13.42 29.46 -5.04
C GLU A 193 -13.90 30.91 -4.85
N GLY A 194 -14.74 31.40 -5.76
CA GLY A 194 -15.20 32.80 -5.76
C GLY A 194 -16.02 33.23 -4.54
N ASP A 195 -16.50 32.26 -3.75
CA ASP A 195 -17.15 32.48 -2.45
C ASP A 195 -16.15 32.66 -1.29
N GLY A 196 -14.85 32.57 -1.58
CA GLY A 196 -13.77 32.75 -0.61
C GLY A 196 -13.38 31.48 0.14
N HIS A 197 -14.10 30.37 -0.05
CA HIS A 197 -13.84 29.10 0.61
C HIS A 197 -12.78 28.28 -0.13
N TRP A 198 -11.94 27.58 0.63
CA TRP A 198 -11.00 26.62 0.08
C TRP A 198 -11.69 25.28 -0.13
N ARG A 199 -11.48 24.68 -1.31
CA ARG A 199 -11.97 23.34 -1.66
C ARG A 199 -10.91 22.55 -2.41
N ILE A 200 -11.00 21.23 -2.34
CA ILE A 200 -10.11 20.30 -3.00
C ILE A 200 -10.51 20.18 -4.47
N ALA A 201 -9.67 20.65 -5.37
CA ALA A 201 -9.83 20.48 -6.82
C ALA A 201 -9.30 19.14 -7.32
N ALA A 202 -8.31 18.57 -6.63
CA ALA A 202 -7.81 17.24 -6.96
C ALA A 202 -7.32 16.50 -5.72
N PHE A 203 -7.68 15.24 -5.60
CA PHE A 203 -7.10 14.30 -4.65
C PHE A 203 -6.52 13.09 -5.39
N HIS A 204 -5.31 12.71 -5.02
CA HIS A 204 -4.69 11.47 -5.49
C HIS A 204 -3.99 10.82 -4.31
N ASN A 205 -4.20 9.51 -4.12
CA ASN A 205 -3.35 8.74 -3.21
C ASN A 205 -2.78 7.47 -3.84
N THR A 206 -1.65 7.02 -3.29
CA THR A 206 -0.95 5.81 -3.74
C THR A 206 -0.52 5.04 -2.50
N GLN A 207 -0.83 3.74 -2.47
CA GLN A 207 -0.32 2.85 -1.43
C GLN A 207 1.13 2.49 -1.72
N ARG A 208 2.01 2.76 -0.75
CA ARG A 208 3.44 2.49 -0.87
C ARG A 208 3.68 0.99 -1.00
N GLN A 209 4.58 0.64 -1.92
CA GLN A 209 5.03 -0.74 -2.14
C GLN A 209 6.41 -0.93 -1.50
N ASN A 210 6.44 -1.02 -0.17
CA ASN A 210 7.66 -0.99 0.67
C ASN A 210 8.79 -1.86 0.13
N VAL A 211 8.51 -3.16 -0.06
CA VAL A 211 9.51 -4.14 -0.52
C VAL A 211 10.01 -3.84 -1.93
N MET A 212 9.11 -3.46 -2.85
CA MET A 212 9.49 -3.10 -4.23
C MET A 212 10.37 -1.85 -4.26
N GLU A 213 10.03 -0.85 -3.45
CA GLU A 213 10.81 0.38 -3.32
C GLU A 213 12.21 0.09 -2.74
N ARG A 214 12.29 -0.70 -1.66
CA ARG A 214 13.57 -1.09 -1.05
C ARG A 214 14.47 -1.88 -2.00
N LEU A 215 13.89 -2.80 -2.77
CA LEU A 215 14.61 -3.51 -3.83
C LEU A 215 15.13 -2.54 -4.89
N SER A 216 14.32 -1.57 -5.30
CA SER A 216 14.75 -0.52 -6.25
C SER A 216 15.95 0.27 -5.71
N PHE A 217 15.94 0.66 -4.44
CA PHE A 217 17.04 1.43 -3.83
C PHE A 217 18.30 0.59 -3.60
N LEU A 218 18.17 -0.72 -3.37
CA LEU A 218 19.33 -1.62 -3.32
C LEU A 218 19.95 -1.81 -4.72
N TRP A 219 19.13 -1.82 -5.76
CA TRP A 219 19.58 -1.96 -7.15
C TRP A 219 20.23 -0.68 -7.68
N ASP A 220 19.60 0.47 -7.44
CA ASP A 220 20.12 1.79 -7.78
C ASP A 220 19.96 2.77 -6.60
N PRO A 221 20.97 2.89 -5.72
CA PRO A 221 20.96 3.79 -4.57
C PRO A 221 20.81 5.28 -4.94
N ALA A 222 21.07 5.67 -6.19
CA ALA A 222 20.87 7.04 -6.63
C ALA A 222 19.37 7.41 -6.67
N THR A 223 18.49 6.45 -6.92
CA THR A 223 17.03 6.63 -6.99
C THR A 223 16.37 6.87 -5.64
N ALA A 224 17.05 6.55 -4.52
CA ALA A 224 16.53 6.84 -3.20
C ALA A 224 16.37 8.37 -3.01
N PRO A 225 15.21 8.85 -2.50
CA PRO A 225 14.98 10.26 -2.24
C PRO A 225 16.07 10.82 -1.31
N LYS A 226 16.52 12.05 -1.58
CA LYS A 226 17.55 12.70 -0.73
C LYS A 226 17.14 12.78 0.74
N ALA A 227 15.85 12.97 1.01
CA ALA A 227 15.32 13.03 2.37
C ALA A 227 15.26 11.67 3.08
N GLU A 228 15.39 10.57 2.32
CA GLU A 228 15.34 9.19 2.81
C GLU A 228 16.73 8.54 2.85
N LYS A 229 17.75 9.20 2.29
CA LYS A 229 19.17 8.81 2.40
C LYS A 229 19.70 9.05 3.82
#